data_AF-A0A2R5GHR4-F1
#
_entry.id   AF-A0A2R5GHR4-F1
#
_cell.length_a   1.000
_cell.length_b   1.000
_cell.length_c   1.000
_cell.angle_alpha   90.00
_cell.angle_beta   90.00
_cell.angle_gamma   90.00
#
_symmetry.space_group_name_H-M   'P 1'
#
loop_
_entity.id
_entity.type
_entity.pdbx_description
1 polymer ?
#
loop_
_entity_poly.entity_id
_entity_poly.type
_entity_poly.pdbx_seq_one_letter_code
_entity_poly.pdbx_strand_id
1 'polypeptide(L)'
;MLIVIVDAFDDEKAEDRRQFAAFERSCRAAIAVSGAGDPQIRVVQRKEIAQYTYSEADTAGSTSGLKAFDRVDIFLIAASARLLPWEEASQDLYLLLKMCFFTKKCVFGAGSVAQFLAFLCTGRGIDVHPVNGREGGSLGDLDAHEMAARVVFPRKDVLLDCESGDLFMYQHRRHRWAPFCAVGSKKKSRQRKATRRHQARVTAPSSHVYLSKSDETLCRVVNQHSRHPVFRGLNALDHVVRNRPSWMLDGRALRRAKHRPEILAESALAPLVLQYYNFVATHFDVSAEYAAAALMLRNYLQHTVFNHHVGKASRVEREDAVARAHAPQRDEYDGYRPVSNHCFREPAKDKAAWLPT
;
A
#
# COMPACT_ATOMS: atom_id res chain seq x y z
N MET A 1 -0.28 -9.65 18.93
CA MET A 1 -0.35 -8.97 17.62
C MET A 1 1.05 -8.48 17.27
N LEU A 2 1.54 -8.68 16.06
CA LEU A 2 2.86 -8.22 15.62
C LEU A 2 2.71 -6.95 14.76
N ILE A 3 3.27 -5.85 15.23
CA ILE A 3 3.35 -4.57 14.51
C ILE A 3 4.80 -4.34 14.09
N VAL A 4 5.02 -4.06 12.81
CA VAL A 4 6.34 -3.70 12.29
C VAL A 4 6.35 -2.23 11.90
N ILE A 5 7.28 -1.47 12.47
CA ILE A 5 7.57 -0.08 12.11
C ILE A 5 8.77 -0.10 11.16
N VAL A 6 8.59 0.37 9.93
CA VAL A 6 9.62 0.35 8.89
C VAL A 6 10.19 1.75 8.71
N ASP A 7 11.50 1.86 8.90
CA ASP A 7 12.31 3.01 8.54
C ASP A 7 12.79 2.87 7.08
N ALA A 8 12.11 3.54 6.16
CA ALA A 8 12.53 3.58 4.76
C ALA A 8 13.26 4.88 4.38
N PHE A 9 13.87 5.55 5.36
CA PHE A 9 14.69 6.72 5.11
C PHE A 9 16.16 6.34 4.86
N ASP A 10 16.97 7.33 4.49
CA ASP A 10 18.41 7.17 4.33
C ASP A 10 19.12 7.31 5.70
N ASP A 11 20.06 6.41 6.00
CA ASP A 11 20.77 6.38 7.29
C ASP A 11 21.78 7.52 7.41
N GLU A 12 22.32 7.99 6.29
CA GLU A 12 23.37 9.00 6.25
C GLU A 12 22.85 10.43 6.47
N LYS A 13 21.55 10.65 6.27
CA LYS A 13 20.95 12.00 6.31
C LYS A 13 20.38 12.29 7.69
N ALA A 14 21.00 13.21 8.43
CA ALA A 14 20.54 13.61 9.77
C ALA A 14 19.06 14.09 9.81
N GLU A 15 18.61 14.76 8.75
CA GLU A 15 17.22 15.20 8.63
C GLU A 15 16.22 14.03 8.52
N ASP A 16 16.59 13.00 7.76
CA ASP A 16 15.81 11.77 7.57
C ASP A 16 15.70 11.00 8.90
N ARG A 17 16.80 10.89 9.65
CA ARG A 17 16.81 10.29 10.99
C ARG A 17 15.89 11.03 11.98
N ARG A 18 15.89 12.38 11.94
CA ARG A 18 14.98 13.19 12.77
C ARG A 18 13.51 12.97 12.41
N GLN A 19 13.20 12.83 11.12
CA GLN A 19 11.85 12.54 10.66
C GLN A 19 11.39 11.16 11.11
N PHE A 20 12.21 10.13 10.92
CA PHE A 20 11.88 8.79 11.38
C PHE A 20 11.68 8.74 12.90
N ALA A 21 12.56 9.34 13.69
CA ALA A 21 12.40 9.40 15.15
C ALA A 21 11.11 10.11 15.57
N ALA A 22 10.66 11.13 14.84
CA ALA A 22 9.37 11.77 15.08
C ALA A 22 8.17 10.87 14.71
N PHE A 23 8.28 10.14 13.61
CA PHE A 23 7.29 9.16 13.18
C PHE A 23 7.18 8.00 14.18
N GLU A 24 8.30 7.38 14.55
CA GLU A 24 8.35 6.26 15.49
C GLU A 24 7.75 6.63 16.85
N ARG A 25 8.07 7.81 17.38
CA ARG A 25 7.44 8.32 18.62
C ARG A 25 5.92 8.44 18.47
N SER A 26 5.44 8.91 17.32
CA SER A 26 4.02 9.02 17.03
C SER A 26 3.35 7.64 16.91
N CYS A 27 4.02 6.66 16.29
CA CYS A 27 3.58 5.27 16.25
C CYS A 27 3.46 4.67 17.65
N ARG A 28 4.51 4.78 18.48
CA ARG A 28 4.50 4.24 19.85
C ARG A 28 3.40 4.87 20.71
N ALA A 29 3.25 6.19 20.63
CA ALA A 29 2.18 6.91 21.32
C ALA A 29 0.79 6.42 20.85
N ALA A 30 0.61 6.22 19.54
CA ALA A 30 -0.65 5.73 18.98
C ALA A 30 -0.96 4.27 19.36
N ILE A 31 0.05 3.40 19.37
CA ILE A 31 -0.08 1.98 19.77
C ILE A 31 -0.47 1.88 21.25
N ALA A 32 0.13 2.70 22.12
CA ALA A 32 -0.17 2.68 23.56
C ALA A 32 -1.65 2.96 23.88
N VAL A 33 -2.35 3.69 23.00
CA VAL A 33 -3.77 4.05 23.15
C VAL A 33 -4.68 3.36 22.13
N SER A 34 -4.17 2.39 21.37
CA SER A 34 -4.94 1.72 20.32
C SER A 34 -5.83 0.58 20.83
N GLY A 35 -5.68 0.18 22.09
CA GLY A 35 -6.35 -1.00 22.65
C GLY A 35 -5.75 -2.33 22.17
N ALA A 36 -4.49 -2.32 21.73
CA ALA A 36 -3.78 -3.50 21.20
C ALA A 36 -3.39 -4.56 22.24
N GLY A 37 -3.61 -4.29 23.54
CA GLY A 37 -3.08 -5.10 24.63
C GLY A 37 -1.57 -4.94 24.73
N ASP A 38 -0.85 -6.06 24.68
CA ASP A 38 0.62 -6.12 24.64
C ASP A 38 1.11 -6.55 23.23
N PRO A 39 1.16 -5.63 22.25
CA PRO A 39 1.62 -5.95 20.91
C PRO A 39 3.15 -6.12 20.88
N GLN A 40 3.61 -7.13 20.13
CA GLN A 40 5.02 -7.23 19.78
C GLN A 40 5.34 -6.14 18.74
N ILE A 41 6.25 -5.23 19.07
CA ILE A 41 6.67 -4.14 18.19
C ILE A 41 8.09 -4.43 17.70
N ARG A 42 8.29 -4.44 16.38
CA ARG A 42 9.62 -4.51 15.77
C ARG A 42 9.87 -3.27 14.93
N VAL A 43 11.06 -2.67 15.09
CA VAL A 43 11.53 -1.58 14.23
C VAL A 43 12.52 -2.18 13.25
N VAL A 44 12.33 -1.90 11.96
CA VAL A 44 13.07 -2.52 10.86
C VAL A 44 13.66 -1.42 10.01
N GLN A 45 14.97 -1.52 9.76
CA GLN A 45 15.68 -0.57 8.91
C GLN A 45 15.50 -0.91 7.42
N ARG A 46 15.72 0.06 6.54
CA ARG A 46 15.54 -0.11 5.09
C ARG A 46 16.25 -1.34 4.53
N LYS A 47 17.51 -1.55 4.94
CA LYS A 47 18.36 -2.70 4.53
C LYS A 47 17.85 -4.06 5.01
N GLU A 48 16.94 -4.07 5.97
CA GLU A 48 16.37 -5.27 6.58
C GLU A 48 14.96 -5.56 6.06
N ILE A 49 14.43 -4.73 5.14
CA ILE A 49 13.09 -4.95 4.56
C ILE A 49 13.02 -6.28 3.80
N ALA A 50 14.11 -6.66 3.12
CA ALA A 50 14.19 -7.90 2.34
C ALA A 50 13.77 -9.15 3.13
N GLN A 51 13.97 -9.17 4.47
CA GLN A 51 13.56 -10.28 5.34
C GLN A 51 12.04 -10.50 5.41
N TYR A 52 11.23 -9.57 4.89
CA TYR A 52 9.77 -9.66 4.80
C TYR A 52 9.28 -9.74 3.36
N THR A 53 10.18 -9.93 2.39
CA THR A 53 9.83 -9.95 0.97
C THR A 53 9.96 -11.35 0.37
N TYR A 54 9.25 -11.56 -0.73
CA TYR A 54 9.30 -12.77 -1.54
C TYR A 54 9.50 -12.38 -2.99
N SER A 55 10.52 -12.93 -3.64
CA SER A 55 10.75 -12.86 -5.08
C SER A 55 10.82 -14.27 -5.65
N GLU A 56 10.20 -14.50 -6.80
CA GLU A 56 10.24 -15.80 -7.50
C GLU A 56 11.65 -16.13 -8.03
N ALA A 57 12.50 -15.12 -8.22
CA ALA A 57 13.86 -15.30 -8.71
C ALA A 57 14.82 -15.93 -7.68
N ASP A 58 14.47 -15.91 -6.39
CA ASP A 58 15.31 -16.42 -5.30
C ASP A 58 14.53 -17.45 -4.46
N THR A 59 14.45 -18.69 -4.91
CA THR A 59 13.55 -19.70 -4.29
C THR A 59 13.92 -20.10 -2.85
N ALA A 60 15.20 -20.02 -2.45
CA ALA A 60 15.67 -20.52 -1.15
C ALA A 60 15.49 -19.50 0.00
N GLY A 61 15.88 -18.24 -0.20
CA GLY A 61 15.70 -17.18 0.82
C GLY A 61 14.24 -16.77 1.01
N SER A 62 13.48 -16.83 -0.09
CA SER A 62 12.14 -16.26 -0.24
C SER A 62 11.06 -16.95 0.60
N THR A 63 11.21 -18.24 0.93
CA THR A 63 10.24 -18.96 1.79
C THR A 63 10.26 -18.46 3.24
N SER A 64 11.42 -18.05 3.76
CA SER A 64 11.51 -17.52 5.12
C SER A 64 10.91 -16.11 5.22
N GLY A 65 11.15 -15.28 4.20
CA GLY A 65 10.57 -13.94 4.09
C GLY A 65 9.04 -13.95 4.01
N LEU A 66 8.47 -14.88 3.25
CA LEU A 66 7.02 -15.06 3.18
C LEU A 66 6.41 -15.44 4.53
N LYS A 67 7.04 -16.37 5.27
CA LYS A 67 6.60 -16.75 6.63
C LYS A 67 6.71 -15.58 7.61
N ALA A 68 7.76 -14.75 7.49
CA ALA A 68 7.92 -13.55 8.30
C ALA A 68 6.83 -12.52 7.98
N PHE A 69 6.57 -12.28 6.69
CA PHE A 69 5.51 -11.39 6.21
C PHE A 69 4.12 -11.81 6.71
N ASP A 70 3.78 -13.10 6.61
CA ASP A 70 2.47 -13.60 7.01
C ASP A 70 2.19 -13.38 8.49
N ARG A 71 3.23 -13.47 9.33
CA ARG A 71 3.15 -13.24 10.79
C ARG A 71 2.90 -11.78 11.17
N VAL A 72 3.18 -10.82 10.28
CA VAL A 72 2.96 -9.40 10.57
C VAL A 72 1.48 -9.07 10.44
N ASP A 73 0.89 -8.48 11.48
CA ASP A 73 -0.50 -8.04 11.46
C ASP A 73 -0.62 -6.63 10.85
N ILE A 74 0.29 -5.72 11.19
CA ILE A 74 0.26 -4.31 10.78
C ILE A 74 1.66 -3.82 10.42
N PHE A 75 1.79 -3.17 9.26
CA PHE A 75 2.96 -2.39 8.90
C PHE A 75 2.71 -0.89 9.07
N LEU A 76 3.61 -0.20 9.77
CA LEU A 76 3.66 1.25 9.89
C LEU A 76 4.93 1.74 9.20
N ILE A 77 4.80 2.42 8.07
CA ILE A 77 5.93 2.69 7.17
C ILE A 77 6.06 4.19 6.97
N ALA A 78 7.25 4.72 7.15
CA ALA A 78 7.58 6.08 6.74
C ALA A 78 8.78 6.07 5.80
N ALA A 79 8.67 6.84 4.71
CA ALA A 79 9.68 6.87 3.67
C ALA A 79 10.02 8.32 3.28
N SER A 80 11.29 8.52 2.92
CA SER A 80 11.80 9.84 2.52
C SER A 80 11.06 10.39 1.31
N ALA A 81 10.73 11.69 1.34
CA ALA A 81 10.05 12.38 0.24
C ALA A 81 10.82 12.37 -1.09
N ARG A 82 12.10 11.96 -1.06
CA ARG A 82 13.00 11.83 -2.23
C ARG A 82 13.08 10.41 -2.80
N LEU A 83 12.53 9.42 -2.11
CA LEU A 83 12.56 8.02 -2.53
C LEU A 83 11.44 7.77 -3.55
N LEU A 84 11.78 7.29 -4.73
CA LEU A 84 10.82 7.07 -5.83
C LEU A 84 10.61 5.57 -6.10
N PRO A 85 9.41 5.13 -6.51
CA PRO A 85 9.08 3.70 -6.65
C PRO A 85 9.90 2.90 -7.67
N TRP A 86 10.52 3.58 -8.64
CA TRP A 86 11.31 2.98 -9.72
C TRP A 86 12.82 3.02 -9.46
N GLU A 87 13.24 3.50 -8.28
CA GLU A 87 14.66 3.54 -7.92
C GLU A 87 15.14 2.21 -7.37
N GLU A 88 16.39 1.87 -7.66
CA GLU A 88 17.04 0.66 -7.13
C GLU A 88 17.07 0.66 -5.59
N ALA A 89 17.37 1.81 -4.98
CA ALA A 89 17.40 1.98 -3.52
C ALA A 89 16.03 1.78 -2.84
N SER A 90 14.95 1.63 -3.61
CA SER A 90 13.58 1.45 -3.12
C SER A 90 13.00 0.06 -3.40
N GLN A 91 13.73 -0.82 -4.09
CA GLN A 91 13.16 -2.08 -4.62
C GLN A 91 12.58 -2.97 -3.52
N ASP A 92 13.28 -3.15 -2.40
CA ASP A 92 12.78 -3.94 -1.27
C ASP A 92 11.51 -3.34 -0.66
N LEU A 93 11.47 -2.01 -0.52
CA LEU A 93 10.27 -1.31 -0.05
C LEU A 93 9.12 -1.48 -1.05
N TYR A 94 9.39 -1.31 -2.34
CA TYR A 94 8.39 -1.47 -3.38
C TYR A 94 7.82 -2.88 -3.39
N LEU A 95 8.68 -3.90 -3.30
CA LEU A 95 8.28 -5.30 -3.24
C LEU A 95 7.44 -5.59 -1.99
N LEU A 96 7.85 -5.10 -0.81
CA LEU A 96 7.06 -5.21 0.42
C LEU A 96 5.67 -4.58 0.24
N LEU A 97 5.61 -3.35 -0.27
CA LEU A 97 4.35 -2.63 -0.48
C LEU A 97 3.47 -3.31 -1.53
N LYS A 98 4.06 -3.88 -2.58
CA LYS A 98 3.37 -4.69 -3.61
C LYS A 98 2.75 -5.95 -2.99
N MET A 99 3.50 -6.66 -2.14
CA MET A 99 2.97 -7.80 -1.39
C MET A 99 1.82 -7.38 -0.45
N CYS A 100 1.99 -6.30 0.32
CA CYS A 100 0.93 -5.75 1.17
C CYS A 100 -0.32 -5.38 0.37
N PHE A 101 -0.14 -4.76 -0.79
CA PHE A 101 -1.22 -4.34 -1.68
C PHE A 101 -2.03 -5.53 -2.21
N PHE A 102 -1.38 -6.59 -2.68
CA PHE A 102 -2.07 -7.77 -3.22
C PHE A 102 -2.67 -8.67 -2.14
N THR A 103 -2.02 -8.79 -0.98
CA THR A 103 -2.51 -9.59 0.15
C THR A 103 -3.47 -8.82 1.07
N LYS A 104 -3.68 -7.53 0.81
CA LYS A 104 -4.54 -6.63 1.60
C LYS A 104 -4.12 -6.55 3.08
N LYS A 105 -2.82 -6.65 3.36
CA LYS A 105 -2.28 -6.43 4.71
C LYS A 105 -2.58 -5.01 5.18
N CYS A 106 -2.73 -4.87 6.49
CA CYS A 106 -2.96 -3.57 7.11
C CYS A 106 -1.67 -2.74 7.05
N VAL A 107 -1.72 -1.61 6.33
CA VAL A 107 -0.58 -0.70 6.18
C VAL A 107 -1.01 0.73 6.45
N PHE A 108 -0.26 1.41 7.33
CA PHE A 108 -0.26 2.87 7.39
C PHE A 108 1.06 3.40 6.85
N GLY A 109 0.98 4.23 5.80
CA GLY A 109 2.12 4.87 5.15
C GLY A 109 2.19 6.37 5.43
N ALA A 110 3.40 6.90 5.63
CA ALA A 110 3.68 8.34 5.67
C ALA A 110 4.78 8.74 4.68
N GLY A 111 4.79 10.01 4.29
CA GLY A 111 5.76 10.58 3.35
C GLY A 111 5.57 10.05 1.92
N SER A 112 6.63 9.52 1.31
CA SER A 112 6.57 9.03 -0.08
C SER A 112 5.79 7.73 -0.25
N VAL A 113 5.41 7.02 0.82
CA VAL A 113 4.62 5.76 0.71
C VAL A 113 3.33 5.95 -0.09
N ALA A 114 2.71 7.14 -0.04
CA ALA A 114 1.54 7.45 -0.88
C ALA A 114 1.86 7.47 -2.39
N GLN A 115 3.09 7.84 -2.79
CA GLN A 115 3.55 7.73 -4.18
C GLN A 115 3.73 6.27 -4.60
N PHE A 116 4.23 5.41 -3.72
CA PHE A 116 4.29 3.96 -3.99
C PHE A 116 2.90 3.36 -4.17
N LEU A 117 1.94 3.73 -3.31
CA LEU A 117 0.55 3.28 -3.47
C LEU A 117 -0.05 3.78 -4.78
N ALA A 118 0.16 5.06 -5.12
CA ALA A 118 -0.28 5.61 -6.40
C ALA A 118 0.32 4.86 -7.59
N PHE A 119 1.61 4.56 -7.53
CA PHE A 119 2.34 3.80 -8.56
C PHE A 119 1.81 2.37 -8.69
N LEU A 120 1.53 1.67 -7.59
CA LEU A 120 0.90 0.35 -7.61
C LEU A 120 -0.50 0.40 -8.26
N CYS A 121 -1.29 1.42 -7.93
CA CYS A 121 -2.63 1.62 -8.46
C CYS A 121 -2.64 1.84 -9.99
N THR A 122 -1.73 2.68 -10.50
CA THR A 122 -1.70 3.09 -11.92
C THR A 122 -0.77 2.23 -12.78
N GLY A 123 0.38 1.86 -12.25
CA GLY A 123 1.45 1.12 -12.91
C GLY A 123 1.26 -0.39 -12.92
N ARG A 124 0.18 -0.91 -12.30
CA ARG A 124 -0.20 -2.34 -12.28
C ARG A 124 0.84 -3.25 -11.62
N GLY A 125 1.67 -2.72 -10.73
CA GLY A 125 2.71 -3.49 -10.05
C GLY A 125 3.85 -3.94 -10.96
N ILE A 126 4.09 -3.24 -12.07
CA ILE A 126 5.17 -3.56 -13.02
C ILE A 126 6.46 -2.90 -12.52
N ASP A 127 7.57 -3.63 -12.66
CA ASP A 127 8.89 -3.13 -12.34
C ASP A 127 9.42 -2.39 -13.57
N VAL A 128 9.78 -1.12 -13.41
CA VAL A 128 10.18 -0.23 -14.51
C VAL A 128 11.50 0.45 -14.21
N HIS A 129 12.25 0.76 -15.25
CA HIS A 129 13.54 1.43 -15.20
C HIS A 129 13.55 2.62 -16.17
N PRO A 130 13.36 3.86 -15.68
CA PRO A 130 13.45 5.05 -16.52
C PRO A 130 14.85 5.23 -17.10
N VAL A 131 14.98 5.23 -18.42
CA VAL A 131 16.28 5.38 -19.11
C VAL A 131 16.67 6.84 -19.38
N ASN A 132 15.72 7.77 -19.27
CA ASN A 132 15.94 9.21 -19.38
C ASN A 132 16.25 9.89 -18.03
N GLY A 133 16.96 9.18 -17.15
CA GLY A 133 17.40 9.67 -15.85
C GLY A 133 16.43 9.38 -14.70
N ARG A 134 16.95 9.53 -13.48
CA ARG A 134 16.29 9.16 -12.21
C ARG A 134 14.89 9.73 -12.04
N GLU A 135 14.69 11.00 -12.42
CA GLU A 135 13.41 11.70 -12.29
C GLU A 135 12.68 11.82 -13.65
N GLY A 136 13.13 11.09 -14.67
CA GLY A 136 12.66 11.27 -16.04
C GLY A 136 13.07 12.61 -16.66
N GLY A 137 12.52 12.88 -17.85
CA GLY A 137 12.75 14.08 -18.65
C GLY A 137 11.46 14.60 -19.25
N SER A 138 11.51 15.67 -20.05
CA SER A 138 10.34 16.13 -20.81
C SER A 138 10.20 15.34 -22.11
N LEU A 139 8.97 15.21 -22.63
CA LEU A 139 8.76 14.64 -23.95
C LEU A 139 9.51 15.41 -25.07
N GLY A 140 9.72 16.72 -24.91
CA GLY A 140 10.49 17.51 -25.87
C GLY A 140 11.98 17.18 -25.91
N ASP A 141 12.50 16.49 -24.89
CA ASP A 141 13.89 16.04 -24.83
C ASP A 141 14.07 14.63 -25.45
N LEU A 142 12.97 14.00 -25.89
CA LEU A 142 12.94 12.62 -26.42
C LEU A 142 13.64 12.45 -27.76
N ASP A 143 13.62 13.46 -28.63
CA ASP A 143 14.23 13.39 -29.97
C ASP A 143 15.74 13.10 -29.88
N ALA A 144 16.39 13.50 -28.78
CA ALA A 144 17.79 13.16 -28.49
C ALA A 144 18.00 11.68 -28.14
N HIS A 145 16.97 10.97 -27.66
CA HIS A 145 17.01 9.54 -27.34
C HIS A 145 16.54 8.65 -28.49
N GLU A 146 15.73 9.14 -29.42
CA GLU A 146 15.43 8.43 -30.67
C GLU A 146 16.70 8.21 -31.52
N MET A 147 17.67 9.12 -31.44
CA MET A 147 18.92 9.03 -32.20
C MET A 147 19.94 8.00 -31.65
N ALA A 148 19.76 7.48 -30.44
CA ALA A 148 20.64 6.47 -29.85
C ALA A 148 20.21 5.02 -30.16
N ALA A 149 19.25 4.82 -31.09
CA ALA A 149 18.58 3.56 -31.43
C ALA A 149 19.45 2.47 -32.10
N ARG A 150 20.64 2.19 -31.54
CA ARG A 150 21.42 0.96 -31.77
C ARG A 150 21.35 -0.02 -30.59
N VAL A 151 20.53 0.24 -29.58
CA VAL A 151 20.46 -0.55 -28.34
C VAL A 151 19.14 -1.33 -28.27
N VAL A 152 19.24 -2.63 -27.99
CA VAL A 152 18.07 -3.46 -27.65
C VAL A 152 17.62 -3.04 -26.26
N PHE A 153 16.49 -2.32 -26.16
CA PHE A 153 15.88 -1.97 -24.88
C PHE A 153 15.12 -3.16 -24.28
N PRO A 154 15.47 -3.61 -23.05
CA PRO A 154 14.67 -4.52 -22.24
C PRO A 154 13.23 -4.03 -22.05
N ARG A 155 12.30 -4.96 -21.76
CA ARG A 155 10.88 -4.62 -21.52
C ARG A 155 10.64 -3.74 -20.29
N LYS A 156 11.58 -3.77 -19.33
CA LYS A 156 11.51 -2.94 -18.11
C LYS A 156 11.96 -1.49 -18.38
N ASP A 157 12.68 -1.25 -19.47
CA ASP A 157 13.20 0.06 -19.80
C ASP A 157 12.09 0.93 -20.38
N VAL A 158 11.89 2.08 -19.74
CA VAL A 158 10.81 3.02 -20.06
C VAL A 158 11.36 4.43 -20.18
N LEU A 159 10.64 5.28 -20.90
CA LEU A 159 10.79 6.73 -20.80
C LEU A 159 9.73 7.28 -19.88
N LEU A 160 10.14 8.09 -18.91
CA LEU A 160 9.27 8.75 -17.96
C LEU A 160 9.16 10.23 -18.32
N ASP A 161 7.95 10.69 -18.64
CA ASP A 161 7.65 12.12 -18.69
C ASP A 161 7.39 12.63 -17.28
N CYS A 162 8.31 13.47 -16.78
CA CYS A 162 8.20 14.01 -15.43
C CYS A 162 7.06 15.04 -15.27
N GLU A 163 6.52 15.59 -16.37
CA GLU A 163 5.43 16.55 -16.34
C GLU A 163 4.06 15.90 -16.25
N SER A 164 3.78 14.94 -17.13
CA SER A 164 2.51 14.23 -17.10
C SER A 164 2.51 13.08 -16.10
N GLY A 165 3.68 12.53 -15.79
CA GLY A 165 3.81 11.27 -15.06
C GLY A 165 3.53 10.04 -15.93
N ASP A 166 3.53 10.16 -17.25
CA ASP A 166 3.31 9.04 -18.15
C ASP A 166 4.61 8.29 -18.45
N LEU A 167 4.50 6.97 -18.55
CA LEU A 167 5.52 6.05 -18.99
C LEU A 167 5.29 5.66 -20.44
N PHE A 168 6.39 5.56 -21.18
CA PHE A 168 6.44 5.13 -22.56
C PHE A 168 7.35 3.92 -22.67
N MET A 169 6.92 2.92 -23.42
CA MET A 169 7.70 1.71 -23.66
C MET A 169 8.07 1.63 -25.14
N TYR A 170 9.30 1.21 -25.42
CA TYR A 170 9.79 1.12 -26.78
C TYR A 170 9.15 -0.05 -27.54
N GLN A 171 8.48 0.25 -28.65
CA GLN A 171 7.88 -0.75 -29.53
C GLN A 171 8.88 -1.12 -30.64
N HIS A 172 9.65 -2.19 -30.40
CA HIS A 172 10.66 -2.70 -31.36
C HIS A 172 10.12 -2.90 -32.78
N ARG A 173 8.87 -3.37 -32.94
CA ARG A 173 8.25 -3.56 -34.27
C ARG A 173 7.97 -2.27 -35.04
N ARG A 174 7.82 -1.14 -34.34
CA ARG A 174 7.46 0.17 -34.92
C ARG A 174 8.56 1.20 -34.75
N HIS A 175 9.71 0.80 -34.17
CA HIS A 175 10.85 1.65 -33.86
C HIS A 175 10.46 2.99 -33.22
N ARG A 176 9.57 2.95 -32.23
CA ARG A 176 9.06 4.16 -31.57
C ARG A 176 8.68 3.92 -30.11
N TRP A 177 8.75 4.98 -29.31
CA TRP A 177 8.17 4.99 -27.98
C TRP A 177 6.65 5.11 -28.06
N ALA A 178 5.94 4.30 -27.28
CA ALA A 178 4.48 4.32 -27.23
C ALA A 178 3.99 4.46 -25.78
N PRO A 179 2.86 5.17 -25.55
CA PRO A 179 2.27 5.29 -24.22
C PRO A 179 2.01 3.91 -23.60
N PHE A 180 2.36 3.76 -22.33
CA PHE A 180 2.24 2.51 -21.60
C PHE A 180 1.29 2.62 -20.39
N CYS A 181 1.68 3.38 -19.37
CA CYS A 181 0.87 3.62 -18.18
C CYS A 181 1.33 4.90 -17.47
N ALA A 182 0.61 5.36 -16.45
CA ALA A 182 1.02 6.50 -15.63
C ALA A 182 1.67 6.02 -14.33
N VAL A 183 2.57 6.83 -13.76
CA VAL A 183 3.17 6.58 -12.44
C VAL A 183 2.31 7.07 -11.28
N GLY A 184 1.19 7.74 -11.57
CA GLY A 184 0.26 8.25 -10.56
C GLY A 184 0.74 9.51 -9.84
N SER A 185 1.87 10.08 -10.25
CA SER A 185 2.45 11.31 -9.71
C SER A 185 3.22 12.09 -10.79
N LYS A 186 3.50 13.37 -10.54
CA LYS A 186 4.22 14.27 -11.45
C LYS A 186 5.05 15.32 -10.71
N LYS A 187 6.07 15.88 -11.35
CA LYS A 187 7.02 16.80 -10.71
C LYS A 187 6.42 18.18 -10.40
N LYS A 188 6.62 18.68 -9.17
CA LYS A 188 6.05 19.94 -8.64
C LYS A 188 6.52 21.20 -9.39
N SER A 189 7.76 21.22 -9.89
CA SER A 189 8.42 22.43 -10.41
C SER A 189 7.82 23.01 -11.70
N ARG A 190 7.07 22.23 -12.48
CA ARG A 190 6.47 22.71 -13.74
C ARG A 190 4.97 23.02 -13.66
N GLN A 191 4.30 22.70 -12.55
CA GLN A 191 2.87 23.01 -12.33
C GLN A 191 2.58 24.53 -12.28
N ARG A 192 3.58 25.36 -11.92
CA ARG A 192 3.43 26.83 -11.84
C ARG A 192 3.00 27.49 -13.15
N LYS A 193 3.25 26.87 -14.31
CA LYS A 193 2.86 27.43 -15.62
C LYS A 193 1.49 26.97 -16.13
N ALA A 194 0.96 25.82 -15.68
CA ALA A 194 -0.22 25.20 -16.30
C ALA A 194 -1.54 25.33 -15.51
N THR A 195 -1.52 25.58 -14.19
CA THR A 195 -2.74 25.48 -13.36
C THR A 195 -3.24 26.82 -12.82
N ARG A 196 -3.63 27.75 -13.71
CA ARG A 196 -4.64 28.78 -13.38
C ARG A 196 -6.07 28.37 -13.78
N ARG A 197 -6.25 27.33 -14.61
CA ARG A 197 -7.57 26.98 -15.20
C ARG A 197 -8.35 25.85 -14.52
N HIS A 198 -7.73 25.09 -13.60
CA HIS A 198 -8.39 23.98 -12.90
C HIS A 198 -8.00 23.93 -11.41
N GLN A 199 -8.03 25.07 -10.73
CA GLN A 199 -8.24 25.02 -9.30
C GLN A 199 -9.69 24.57 -9.11
N ALA A 200 -9.89 23.42 -8.45
CA ALA A 200 -11.17 23.17 -7.81
C ALA A 200 -11.53 24.45 -7.04
N ARG A 201 -12.80 24.87 -7.05
CA ARG A 201 -13.28 25.94 -6.17
C ARG A 201 -13.09 25.47 -4.73
N VAL A 202 -11.87 25.61 -4.23
CA VAL A 202 -11.53 25.56 -2.82
C VAL A 202 -12.27 26.78 -2.29
N THR A 203 -13.47 26.56 -1.78
CA THR A 203 -14.18 27.52 -0.94
C THR A 203 -13.14 28.09 0.02
N ALA A 204 -13.05 29.41 0.06
CA ALA A 204 -12.02 30.14 0.79
C ALA A 204 -11.72 29.45 2.13
N PRO A 205 -10.44 29.27 2.50
CA PRO A 205 -10.09 28.64 3.77
C PRO A 205 -10.89 29.31 4.88
N SER A 206 -11.47 28.51 5.79
CA SER A 206 -12.07 29.09 6.99
C SER A 206 -10.99 29.97 7.65
N SER A 207 -11.38 31.16 8.04
CA SER A 207 -10.58 32.40 8.12
C SER A 207 -9.39 32.43 9.11
N HIS A 208 -8.86 31.29 9.57
CA HIS A 208 -7.88 31.26 10.67
C HIS A 208 -6.71 30.26 10.50
N VAL A 209 -6.55 29.58 9.36
CA VAL A 209 -5.42 28.64 9.18
C VAL A 209 -4.22 29.33 8.54
N TYR A 210 -3.20 29.62 9.35
CA TYR A 210 -1.94 30.21 8.91
C TYR A 210 -0.89 29.12 8.63
N LEU A 211 -0.27 29.20 7.45
CA LEU A 211 0.91 28.39 7.11
C LEU A 211 2.14 29.15 7.58
N SER A 212 2.88 28.57 8.52
CA SER A 212 4.04 29.19 9.15
C SER A 212 5.35 28.87 8.41
N LYS A 213 5.39 27.75 7.68
CA LYS A 213 6.60 27.27 6.99
C LYS A 213 6.36 27.01 5.51
N SER A 214 7.44 27.09 4.72
CA SER A 214 7.39 26.86 3.27
C SER A 214 7.10 25.41 2.88
N ASP A 215 7.29 24.48 3.82
CA ASP A 215 7.01 23.07 3.66
C ASP A 215 5.66 22.63 4.25
N GLU A 216 4.82 23.59 4.65
CA GLU A 216 3.46 23.31 5.11
C GLU A 216 2.45 23.44 3.96
N THR A 217 1.38 22.67 4.06
CA THR A 217 0.24 22.77 3.14
C THR A 217 -1.07 22.54 3.89
N LEU A 218 -2.16 23.00 3.30
CA LEU A 218 -3.50 22.73 3.80
C LEU A 218 -3.98 21.39 3.28
N CYS A 219 -4.22 20.45 4.19
CA CYS A 219 -4.88 19.19 3.95
C CYS A 219 -6.37 19.33 4.26
N ARG A 220 -7.19 19.25 3.21
CA ARG A 220 -8.65 19.32 3.27
C ARG A 220 -9.24 17.94 3.13
N VAL A 221 -9.97 17.49 4.15
CA VAL A 221 -10.78 16.27 4.09
C VAL A 221 -11.88 16.45 3.06
N VAL A 222 -12.01 15.50 2.13
CA VAL A 222 -13.09 15.53 1.14
C VAL A 222 -14.41 15.29 1.87
N ASN A 223 -15.41 16.15 1.66
CA ASN A 223 -16.67 16.14 2.42
C ASN A 223 -17.33 14.76 2.54
N GLN A 224 -17.33 13.97 1.46
CA GLN A 224 -17.90 12.62 1.43
C GLN A 224 -17.22 11.64 2.39
N HIS A 225 -15.96 11.92 2.76
CA HIS A 225 -15.14 11.12 3.67
C HIS A 225 -15.01 11.77 5.05
N SER A 226 -15.73 12.85 5.37
CA SER A 226 -15.66 13.52 6.69
C SER A 226 -15.94 12.59 7.89
N ARG A 227 -16.74 11.53 7.67
CA ARG A 227 -17.06 10.50 8.68
C ARG A 227 -16.14 9.28 8.62
N HIS A 228 -15.12 9.30 7.77
CA HIS A 228 -14.20 8.18 7.63
C HIS A 228 -13.44 7.95 8.96
N PRO A 229 -13.25 6.69 9.41
CA PRO A 229 -12.64 6.39 10.71
C PRO A 229 -11.31 7.09 10.97
N VAL A 230 -10.46 7.24 9.95
CA VAL A 230 -9.17 7.94 10.03
C VAL A 230 -9.30 9.40 10.49
N PHE A 231 -10.43 10.06 10.24
CA PHE A 231 -10.64 11.47 10.58
C PHE A 231 -11.43 11.67 11.88
N ARG A 232 -11.72 10.60 12.62
CA ARG A 232 -12.48 10.68 13.88
C ARG A 232 -11.85 11.68 14.86
N GLY A 233 -12.65 12.61 15.36
CA GLY A 233 -12.21 13.62 16.33
C GLY A 233 -11.41 14.79 15.74
N LEU A 234 -11.31 14.89 14.41
CA LEU A 234 -10.89 16.14 13.77
C LEU A 234 -12.04 17.14 13.82
N ASN A 235 -11.78 18.31 14.40
CA ASN A 235 -12.80 19.36 14.62
C ASN A 235 -13.03 20.27 13.40
N ALA A 236 -12.18 20.15 12.39
CA ALA A 236 -12.24 20.91 11.15
C ALA A 236 -12.02 19.96 9.96
N LEU A 237 -12.35 20.42 8.76
CA LEU A 237 -12.00 19.70 7.53
C LEU A 237 -10.60 20.09 7.02
N ASP A 238 -10.13 21.27 7.41
CA ASP A 238 -8.87 21.86 6.96
C ASP A 238 -7.82 21.76 8.06
N HIS A 239 -6.66 21.19 7.73
CA HIS A 239 -5.55 20.99 8.67
C HIS A 239 -4.20 21.33 8.05
N VAL A 240 -3.31 21.92 8.83
CA VAL A 240 -1.91 22.12 8.42
C VAL A 240 -1.16 20.81 8.55
N VAL A 241 -0.46 20.43 7.48
CA VAL A 241 0.43 19.26 7.45
C VAL A 241 1.75 19.61 6.77
N ARG A 242 2.81 18.88 7.10
CA ARG A 242 4.13 19.05 6.49
C ARG A 242 4.29 18.22 5.22
N ASN A 243 4.41 18.88 4.07
CA ASN A 243 4.43 18.25 2.75
C ASN A 243 5.63 18.72 1.90
N ARG A 244 6.66 17.87 1.75
CA ARG A 244 7.93 18.16 1.04
C ARG A 244 8.28 17.31 -0.20
N PRO A 245 7.35 16.66 -0.89
CA PRO A 245 7.69 15.83 -2.04
C PRO A 245 8.02 16.71 -3.25
N SER A 246 9.04 16.30 -3.99
CA SER A 246 9.32 16.84 -5.32
C SER A 246 8.29 16.37 -6.36
N TRP A 247 7.61 15.25 -6.07
CA TRP A 247 6.57 14.64 -6.90
C TRP A 247 5.19 14.71 -6.23
N MET A 248 4.22 15.35 -6.89
CA MET A 248 2.85 15.50 -6.44
C MET A 248 1.97 14.38 -7.00
N LEU A 249 1.04 13.85 -6.20
CA LEU A 249 0.08 12.85 -6.67
C LEU A 249 -0.83 13.42 -7.77
N ASP A 250 -1.09 12.64 -8.81
CA ASP A 250 -2.02 13.04 -9.88
C ASP A 250 -3.41 12.43 -9.66
N GLY A 251 -4.33 13.25 -9.13
CA GLY A 251 -5.71 12.82 -8.89
C GLY A 251 -6.47 12.38 -10.15
N ARG A 252 -6.11 12.86 -11.34
CA ARG A 252 -6.74 12.40 -12.60
C ARG A 252 -6.26 11.00 -12.96
N ALA A 253 -4.95 10.74 -12.84
CA ALA A 253 -4.39 9.42 -13.07
C ALA A 253 -4.97 8.40 -12.09
N LEU A 254 -5.04 8.75 -10.80
CA LEU A 254 -5.59 7.87 -9.75
C LEU A 254 -7.06 7.51 -9.96
N ARG A 255 -7.90 8.48 -10.38
CA ARG A 255 -9.31 8.21 -10.69
C ARG A 255 -9.53 7.31 -11.91
N ARG A 256 -8.56 7.29 -12.84
CA ARG A 256 -8.58 6.44 -14.05
C ARG A 256 -7.85 5.11 -13.85
N ALA A 257 -7.18 4.93 -12.72
CA ALA A 257 -6.44 3.71 -12.39
C ALA A 257 -7.36 2.48 -12.46
N LYS A 258 -6.77 1.32 -12.77
CA LYS A 258 -7.48 0.03 -12.70
C LYS A 258 -7.85 -0.29 -11.26
N HIS A 259 -6.88 -0.12 -10.36
CA HIS A 259 -7.07 -0.21 -8.92
C HIS A 259 -7.29 1.20 -8.38
N ARG A 260 -8.55 1.62 -8.27
CA ARG A 260 -8.91 2.99 -7.90
C ARG A 260 -8.78 3.18 -6.38
N PRO A 261 -7.80 3.95 -5.89
CA PRO A 261 -7.76 4.30 -4.48
C PRO A 261 -8.83 5.37 -4.19
N GLU A 262 -9.35 5.35 -2.97
CA GLU A 262 -10.14 6.45 -2.43
C GLU A 262 -9.22 7.63 -2.11
N ILE A 263 -9.62 8.83 -2.51
CA ILE A 263 -8.94 10.07 -2.17
C ILE A 263 -9.69 10.68 -0.99
N LEU A 264 -9.14 10.49 0.21
CA LEU A 264 -9.80 10.87 1.47
C LEU A 264 -9.60 12.35 1.81
N ALA A 265 -8.43 12.89 1.45
CA ALA A 265 -8.10 14.30 1.64
C ALA A 265 -7.16 14.80 0.54
N GLU A 266 -7.22 16.09 0.26
CA GLU A 266 -6.46 16.75 -0.80
C GLU A 266 -5.96 18.14 -0.37
N SER A 267 -4.94 18.62 -1.06
CA SER A 267 -4.54 20.02 -1.05
C SER A 267 -5.12 20.74 -2.26
N ALA A 268 -4.88 22.06 -2.36
CA ALA A 268 -5.18 22.81 -3.57
C ALA A 268 -4.47 22.28 -4.83
N LEU A 269 -3.41 21.48 -4.70
CA LEU A 269 -2.57 21.05 -5.82
C LEU A 269 -2.65 19.56 -6.13
N ALA A 270 -2.87 18.70 -5.12
CA ALA A 270 -2.84 17.25 -5.27
C ALA A 270 -3.56 16.52 -4.12
N PRO A 271 -4.00 15.26 -4.34
CA PRO A 271 -4.36 14.33 -3.27
C PRO A 271 -3.26 14.23 -2.20
N LEU A 272 -3.67 14.07 -0.94
CA LEU A 272 -2.76 13.95 0.20
C LEU A 272 -3.00 12.70 1.05
N VAL A 273 -4.22 12.17 1.10
CA VAL A 273 -4.51 10.93 1.82
C VAL A 273 -5.21 9.98 0.88
N LEU A 274 -4.57 8.84 0.64
CA LEU A 274 -5.08 7.77 -0.20
C LEU A 274 -5.45 6.56 0.66
N GLN A 275 -6.49 5.84 0.25
CA GLN A 275 -6.81 4.54 0.80
C GLN A 275 -7.11 3.53 -0.30
N TYR A 276 -6.59 2.31 -0.13
CA TYR A 276 -6.97 1.15 -0.93
C TYR A 276 -7.09 -0.06 -0.02
N TYR A 277 -8.32 -0.54 0.21
CA TYR A 277 -8.64 -1.54 1.24
C TYR A 277 -8.09 -1.13 2.63
N ASN A 278 -7.20 -1.95 3.20
CA ASN A 278 -6.56 -1.76 4.51
C ASN A 278 -5.24 -0.98 4.41
N PHE A 279 -4.90 -0.44 3.24
CA PHE A 279 -3.71 0.36 3.03
C PHE A 279 -4.12 1.85 2.99
N VAL A 280 -3.79 2.58 4.06
CA VAL A 280 -3.91 4.04 4.13
C VAL A 280 -2.53 4.66 4.00
N ALA A 281 -2.36 5.62 3.08
CA ALA A 281 -1.10 6.31 2.89
C ALA A 281 -1.30 7.83 2.87
N THR A 282 -0.48 8.53 3.65
CA THR A 282 -0.42 9.98 3.71
C THR A 282 0.78 10.48 2.91
N HIS A 283 0.56 11.48 2.06
CA HIS A 283 1.56 12.16 1.26
C HIS A 283 2.10 13.39 2.01
N PHE A 284 2.40 13.20 3.28
CA PHE A 284 2.98 14.18 4.20
C PHE A 284 3.61 13.46 5.40
N ASP A 285 4.41 14.18 6.17
CA ASP A 285 5.08 13.62 7.34
C ASP A 285 4.09 13.50 8.52
N VAL A 286 4.21 12.44 9.32
CA VAL A 286 3.44 12.28 10.56
C VAL A 286 4.35 12.50 11.76
N SER A 287 4.01 13.51 12.57
CA SER A 287 4.70 13.82 13.82
C SER A 287 3.74 14.46 14.82
N ALA A 288 4.11 14.45 16.11
CA ALA A 288 3.35 15.11 17.16
C ALA A 288 3.23 16.63 17.00
N GLU A 289 4.10 17.26 16.20
CA GLU A 289 4.04 18.69 15.85
C GLU A 289 2.75 19.00 15.05
N TYR A 290 2.31 18.07 14.21
CA TYR A 290 1.09 18.19 13.42
C TYR A 290 0.01 17.27 14.00
N ALA A 291 -0.70 17.77 15.01
CA ALA A 291 -1.68 16.99 15.78
C ALA A 291 -2.71 16.25 14.92
N ALA A 292 -3.17 16.84 13.81
CA ALA A 292 -4.09 16.20 12.88
C ALA A 292 -3.47 14.96 12.21
N ALA A 293 -2.21 15.03 11.79
CA ALA A 293 -1.51 13.91 11.16
C ALA A 293 -1.27 12.77 12.18
N ALA A 294 -0.85 13.09 13.40
CA ALA A 294 -0.70 12.11 14.48
C ALA A 294 -2.04 11.47 14.87
N LEU A 295 -3.13 12.25 14.87
CA LEU A 295 -4.48 11.74 15.13
C LEU A 295 -4.95 10.77 14.05
N MET A 296 -4.66 11.04 12.77
CA MET A 296 -5.00 10.14 11.67
C MET A 296 -4.34 8.76 11.83
N LEU A 297 -3.05 8.73 12.21
CA LEU A 297 -2.35 7.48 12.53
C LEU A 297 -2.99 6.75 13.71
N ARG A 298 -3.30 7.47 14.80
CA ARG A 298 -3.97 6.90 15.98
C ARG A 298 -5.32 6.27 15.62
N ASN A 299 -6.13 7.00 14.87
CA ASN A 299 -7.45 6.55 14.46
C ASN A 299 -7.39 5.32 13.56
N TYR A 300 -6.45 5.31 12.61
CA TYR A 300 -6.19 4.14 11.78
C TYR A 300 -5.88 2.91 12.63
N LEU A 301 -4.95 3.04 13.60
CA LEU A 301 -4.56 1.94 14.48
C LEU A 301 -5.72 1.45 15.34
N GLN A 302 -6.47 2.36 15.98
CA GLN A 302 -7.66 2.00 16.77
C GLN A 302 -8.68 1.22 15.95
N HIS A 303 -9.00 1.70 14.74
CA HIS A 303 -9.93 1.03 13.84
C HIS A 303 -9.42 -0.35 13.39
N THR A 304 -8.12 -0.45 13.06
CA THR A 304 -7.50 -1.69 12.59
C THR A 304 -7.45 -2.74 13.69
N VAL A 305 -7.06 -2.35 14.90
CA VAL A 305 -7.00 -3.24 16.07
C VAL A 305 -8.40 -3.71 16.45
N PHE A 306 -9.39 -2.82 16.45
CA PHE A 306 -10.79 -3.18 16.68
C PHE A 306 -11.25 -4.26 15.69
N ASN A 307 -11.02 -4.04 14.38
CA ASN A 307 -11.40 -5.01 13.35
C ASN A 307 -10.62 -6.32 13.45
N HIS A 308 -9.37 -6.29 13.90
CA HIS A 308 -8.57 -7.50 14.14
C HIS A 308 -9.16 -8.36 15.25
N HIS A 309 -9.57 -7.75 16.36
CA HIS A 309 -10.21 -8.47 17.47
C HIS A 309 -11.56 -9.06 17.05
N VAL A 310 -12.39 -8.29 16.34
CA VAL A 310 -13.68 -8.77 15.81
C VAL A 310 -13.46 -9.91 14.81
N GLY A 311 -12.50 -9.77 13.90
CA GLY A 311 -12.16 -10.79 12.93
C GLY A 311 -11.71 -12.10 13.59
N LYS A 312 -10.88 -12.03 14.64
CA LYS A 312 -10.47 -13.21 15.39
C LYS A 312 -11.63 -13.91 16.10
N ALA A 313 -12.52 -13.16 16.76
CA ALA A 313 -13.70 -13.74 17.41
C ALA A 313 -14.56 -14.54 16.42
N SER A 314 -14.85 -13.94 15.25
CA SER A 314 -15.64 -14.61 14.20
C SER A 314 -14.96 -15.86 13.60
N ARG A 315 -13.61 -15.91 13.62
CA ARG A 315 -12.86 -17.07 13.14
C ARG A 315 -12.88 -18.22 14.14
N VAL A 316 -12.69 -17.92 15.42
CA VAL A 316 -12.80 -18.92 16.51
C VAL A 316 -14.18 -19.55 16.51
N GLU A 317 -15.25 -18.74 16.40
CA GLU A 317 -16.62 -19.26 16.32
C GLU A 317 -16.85 -20.20 15.13
N ARG A 318 -16.24 -19.91 13.96
CA ARG A 318 -16.32 -20.78 12.77
C ARG A 318 -15.52 -22.06 12.95
N GLU A 319 -14.30 -21.98 13.50
CA GLU A 319 -13.47 -23.15 13.77
C GLU A 319 -14.16 -24.06 14.82
N ASP A 320 -14.78 -23.49 15.86
CA ASP A 320 -15.59 -24.21 16.85
C ASP A 320 -16.87 -24.81 16.27
N ALA A 321 -17.50 -24.14 15.29
CA ALA A 321 -18.67 -24.67 14.59
C ALA A 321 -18.30 -25.86 13.68
N VAL A 322 -17.17 -25.76 12.97
CA VAL A 322 -16.63 -26.85 12.13
C VAL A 322 -16.18 -28.02 13.00
N ALA A 323 -15.50 -27.76 14.13
CA ALA A 323 -15.11 -28.80 15.09
C ALA A 323 -16.32 -29.51 15.71
N ARG A 324 -17.41 -28.78 16.01
CA ARG A 324 -18.67 -29.38 16.47
C ARG A 324 -19.37 -30.20 15.39
N ALA A 325 -19.33 -29.76 14.14
CA ALA A 325 -19.91 -30.51 13.01
C ALA A 325 -19.14 -31.80 12.69
N HIS A 326 -17.85 -31.86 13.01
CA HIS A 326 -17.00 -33.03 12.82
C HIS A 326 -16.73 -33.82 14.12
N ALA A 327 -17.35 -33.45 15.23
CA ALA A 327 -17.31 -34.27 16.43
C ALA A 327 -18.04 -35.58 16.13
N PRO A 328 -17.42 -36.75 16.34
CA PRO A 328 -18.11 -38.03 16.14
C PRO A 328 -19.35 -38.01 17.02
N GLN A 329 -20.53 -38.18 16.41
CA GLN A 329 -21.73 -38.52 17.16
C GLN A 329 -21.34 -39.73 18.00
N ARG A 330 -21.30 -39.55 19.32
CA ARG A 330 -21.32 -40.69 20.22
C ARG A 330 -22.66 -41.33 19.97
N ASP A 331 -22.67 -42.32 19.07
CA ASP A 331 -23.75 -43.29 19.01
C ASP A 331 -23.82 -43.86 20.43
N GLU A 332 -24.84 -43.43 21.17
CA GLU A 332 -25.35 -44.18 22.30
C GLU A 332 -25.65 -45.56 21.74
N TYR A 333 -24.69 -46.47 21.97
CA TYR A 333 -24.79 -47.87 21.64
C TYR A 333 -25.81 -48.49 22.60
N ASP A 334 -27.08 -48.24 22.31
CA ASP A 334 -28.19 -48.80 23.05
C ASP A 334 -28.41 -50.24 22.57
N GLY A 335 -27.90 -51.18 23.36
CA GLY A 335 -28.33 -52.57 23.45
C GLY A 335 -28.58 -53.35 22.14
N TYR A 336 -27.52 -53.85 21.50
CA TYR A 336 -27.66 -54.91 20.50
C TYR A 336 -27.95 -56.26 21.19
N ARG A 337 -29.22 -56.70 21.19
CA ARG A 337 -29.60 -58.10 21.48
C ARG A 337 -29.36 -58.96 20.22
N PRO A 338 -28.72 -60.14 20.34
CA PRO A 338 -28.54 -61.03 19.19
C PRO A 338 -29.87 -61.71 18.86
N VAL A 339 -30.36 -61.50 17.63
CA VAL A 339 -31.42 -62.33 17.04
C VAL A 339 -30.80 -63.21 15.97
N SER A 340 -31.14 -64.49 16.09
CA SER A 340 -30.67 -65.64 15.35
C SER A 340 -30.92 -65.60 13.84
N ASN A 341 -29.95 -66.19 13.12
CA ASN A 341 -30.01 -66.86 11.82
C ASN A 341 -31.40 -67.01 11.18
N HIS A 342 -31.55 -66.49 9.95
CA HIS A 342 -31.98 -67.30 8.81
C HIS A 342 -31.72 -66.61 7.46
N CYS A 343 -31.09 -67.39 6.57
CA CYS A 343 -31.24 -67.47 5.12
C CYS A 343 -31.41 -66.18 4.28
N PHE A 344 -30.53 -65.96 3.31
CA PHE A 344 -30.82 -65.91 1.86
C PHE A 344 -29.52 -65.56 1.09
N ARG A 345 -28.84 -66.57 0.51
CA ARG A 345 -28.67 -66.80 -0.94
C ARG A 345 -28.03 -65.65 -1.74
N GLU A 346 -26.76 -65.86 -2.09
CA GLU A 346 -26.06 -65.20 -3.19
C GLU A 346 -26.72 -65.51 -4.55
N PRO A 347 -26.60 -64.58 -5.51
CA PRO A 347 -26.23 -64.97 -6.86
C PRO A 347 -25.03 -64.20 -7.40
N ALA A 348 -24.40 -64.84 -8.37
CA ALA A 348 -23.06 -64.62 -8.90
C ALA A 348 -22.92 -63.43 -9.87
N LYS A 349 -21.66 -62.95 -9.95
CA LYS A 349 -20.87 -62.47 -11.11
C LYS A 349 -21.54 -61.49 -12.11
N ASP A 350 -20.89 -60.35 -12.35
CA ASP A 350 -20.25 -60.11 -13.66
C ASP A 350 -19.28 -58.92 -13.71
N LYS A 351 -18.31 -59.06 -14.62
CA LYS A 351 -17.20 -58.15 -14.96
C LYS A 351 -17.63 -57.08 -15.99
N ALA A 352 -17.04 -55.88 -15.93
CA ALA A 352 -16.55 -55.02 -17.04
C ALA A 352 -16.32 -53.59 -16.48
N ALA A 353 -15.13 -52.98 -16.42
CA ALA A 353 -14.19 -52.58 -17.48
C ALA A 353 -14.81 -51.68 -18.55
N TRP A 354 -14.72 -50.34 -18.41
CA TRP A 354 -14.66 -49.36 -19.52
C TRP A 354 -14.09 -48.01 -19.03
N LEU A 355 -12.95 -47.61 -19.59
CA LEU A 355 -12.50 -46.22 -19.76
C LEU A 355 -12.05 -46.11 -21.21
N PRO A 356 -12.32 -44.97 -21.88
CA PRO A 356 -11.29 -44.42 -22.74
C PRO A 356 -11.12 -42.90 -22.64
N THR A 357 -9.84 -42.54 -22.85
CA THR A 357 -9.22 -41.30 -23.38
C THR A 357 -9.34 -39.99 -22.63
#